data_AF-A0A523A550-F1
#
_entry.id   AF-A0A523A550-F1
#
_cell.length_a   1.000
_cell.length_b   1.000
_cell.length_c   1.000
_cell.angle_alpha   90.00
_cell.angle_beta   90.00
_cell.angle_gamma   90.00
#
_symmetry.space_group_name_H-M   'P 1'
#
loop_
_entity.id
_entity.type
_entity.pdbx_description
1 polymer ?
#
loop_
_entity_poly.entity_id
_entity_poly.type
_entity_poly.pdbx_seq_one_letter_code
_entity_poly.pdbx_strand_id
1 'polypeptide(L)'
;MSSMNEPIEGNWYELPSGEIFTVITVDEDEGIMEIQYADASIEEVELDNWDDLGVTPIDPPDEWSGSYEDFDDEDDNEDEDKEVDDDEFNFNPNDIEDK
;
A
#
# COMPACT_ATOMS: atom_id res chain seq x y z
N MET A 1 -9.43 12.28 0.76
CA MET A 1 -9.76 10.88 0.48
C MET A 1 -8.57 10.37 -0.29
N SER A 2 -7.51 10.03 0.43
CA SER A 2 -6.32 9.43 -0.16
C SER A 2 -6.61 7.94 -0.17
N SER A 3 -6.77 7.36 -1.36
CA SER A 3 -6.94 5.92 -1.52
C SER A 3 -5.54 5.29 -1.42
N MET A 4 -5.11 5.00 -0.19
CA MET A 4 -3.75 4.57 0.17
C MET A 4 -3.57 3.06 0.02
N ASN A 5 -3.85 2.53 -1.17
CA ASN A 5 -3.44 1.20 -1.59
C ASN A 5 -3.29 1.28 -3.10
N GLU A 6 -2.17 1.77 -3.61
CA GLU A 6 -1.89 1.72 -5.05
C GLU A 6 -1.19 0.39 -5.36
N PRO A 7 -1.46 -0.26 -6.51
CA PRO A 7 -0.73 -1.45 -6.90
C PRO A 7 0.72 -1.08 -7.17
N ILE A 8 1.65 -1.76 -6.49
CA ILE A 8 3.09 -1.51 -6.64
C ILE A 8 3.68 -2.59 -7.52
N GLU A 9 4.37 -2.18 -8.58
CA GLU A 9 5.11 -3.08 -9.47
C GLU A 9 6.17 -3.86 -8.70
N GLY A 10 6.19 -5.19 -8.85
CA GLY A 10 7.10 -6.11 -8.17
C GLY A 10 6.62 -6.60 -6.80
N ASN A 11 5.56 -6.03 -6.24
CA ASN A 11 4.98 -6.49 -4.97
C ASN A 11 4.08 -7.71 -5.14
N TRP A 12 3.90 -8.43 -4.03
CA TRP A 12 3.06 -9.62 -3.94
C TRP A 12 1.79 -9.34 -3.17
N TYR A 13 0.69 -9.92 -3.63
CA TYR A 13 -0.64 -9.71 -3.07
C TYR A 13 -1.40 -11.02 -2.97
N GLU A 14 -2.21 -11.13 -1.92
CA GLU A 14 -3.12 -12.26 -1.68
C GLU A 14 -4.58 -11.81 -1.85
N LEU A 15 -5.33 -12.58 -2.63
CA LEU A 15 -6.78 -12.46 -2.76
C LEU A 15 -7.49 -13.06 -1.55
N PRO A 16 -8.70 -12.59 -1.20
CA PRO A 16 -9.54 -13.21 -0.17
C PRO A 16 -9.90 -14.68 -0.49
N SER A 17 -9.75 -15.12 -1.74
CA SER A 17 -9.87 -16.50 -2.18
C SER A 17 -8.72 -17.41 -1.72
N GLY A 18 -7.59 -16.84 -1.30
CA GLY A 18 -6.33 -17.53 -0.97
C GLY A 18 -5.41 -17.73 -2.17
N GLU A 19 -5.64 -17.01 -3.26
CA GLU A 19 -4.76 -16.99 -4.44
C GLU A 19 -3.74 -15.87 -4.31
N ILE A 20 -2.49 -16.14 -4.65
CA ILE A 20 -1.39 -15.16 -4.61
C ILE A 20 -0.93 -14.79 -6.01
N PHE A 21 -0.61 -13.52 -6.20
CA PHE A 21 -0.09 -12.99 -7.46
C PHE A 21 0.91 -11.87 -7.18
N THR A 22 1.71 -11.52 -8.19
CA THR A 22 2.62 -10.39 -8.17
C THR A 22 2.27 -9.41 -9.28
N VAL A 23 2.33 -8.12 -9.00
CA VAL A 23 2.13 -7.09 -10.04
C VAL A 23 3.42 -7.01 -10.85
N ILE A 24 3.37 -7.20 -12.15
CA ILE A 24 4.56 -7.15 -13.02
C ILE A 24 4.67 -5.82 -13.78
N THR A 25 3.53 -5.21 -14.09
CA THR A 25 3.44 -3.96 -14.84
C THR A 25 2.23 -3.17 -14.35
N VAL A 26 2.35 -1.86 -14.21
CA VAL A 26 1.21 -0.95 -13.99
C VAL A 26 1.22 0.13 -15.08
N ASP A 27 0.13 0.25 -15.81
CA ASP A 27 -0.05 1.26 -16.85
C ASP A 27 -1.12 2.27 -16.43
N GLU A 28 -0.69 3.37 -15.81
CA GLU A 28 -1.56 4.45 -15.35
C GLU A 28 -2.24 5.21 -16.51
N ASP A 29 -1.59 5.24 -17.69
CA ASP A 29 -2.12 5.91 -18.88
C ASP A 29 -3.34 5.16 -19.44
N GLU A 30 -3.27 3.81 -19.47
CA GLU A 30 -4.38 2.95 -19.86
C GLU A 30 -5.34 2.63 -18.70
N GLY A 31 -4.91 2.82 -17.44
CA GLY A 31 -5.69 2.50 -16.24
C GLY A 31 -5.80 1.00 -15.99
N ILE A 32 -4.78 0.23 -16.38
CA ILE A 32 -4.72 -1.22 -16.27
C ILE A 32 -3.41 -1.65 -15.62
N MET A 33 -3.41 -2.78 -14.93
CA MET A 33 -2.23 -3.42 -14.38
C MET A 33 -2.16 -4.88 -14.83
N GLU A 34 -0.96 -5.39 -15.02
CA GLU A 34 -0.70 -6.79 -15.31
C GLU A 34 -0.20 -7.50 -14.05
N ILE A 35 -0.87 -8.60 -13.71
CA ILE A 35 -0.52 -9.44 -12.58
C ILE A 35 -0.07 -10.83 -13.06
N GLN A 36 0.90 -11.42 -12.38
CA GLN A 36 1.38 -12.77 -12.60
C GLN A 36 1.06 -13.66 -11.39
N TYR A 37 0.35 -14.74 -11.64
CA TYR A 37 0.05 -15.75 -10.64
C TYR A 37 1.22 -16.72 -10.40
N ALA A 38 1.16 -17.46 -9.30
CA ALA A 38 2.10 -18.55 -8.99
C ALA A 38 2.09 -19.72 -10.01
N ASP A 39 1.19 -19.74 -11.00
CA ASP A 39 1.23 -20.69 -12.13
C ASP A 39 2.02 -20.12 -13.33
N ALA A 40 2.63 -18.94 -13.21
CA ALA A 40 3.19 -18.14 -14.30
C ALA A 40 2.15 -17.68 -15.34
N SER A 41 0.87 -17.79 -15.02
CA SER A 41 -0.23 -17.18 -15.77
C SER A 41 -0.26 -15.67 -15.54
N ILE A 42 -0.48 -14.89 -16.60
CA ILE A 42 -0.57 -13.43 -16.55
C ILE A 42 -2.02 -13.01 -16.82
N GLU A 43 -2.50 -12.03 -16.07
CA GLU A 43 -3.84 -11.47 -16.20
C GLU A 43 -3.80 -9.94 -16.13
N GLU A 44 -4.63 -9.31 -16.96
CA GLU A 44 -4.82 -7.86 -16.99
C GLU A 44 -6.02 -7.50 -16.12
N VAL A 45 -5.83 -6.55 -15.21
CA VAL A 45 -6.83 -6.09 -14.26
C VAL A 45 -6.93 -4.57 -14.34
N GLU A 46 -8.14 -4.05 -14.27
CA GLU A 46 -8.37 -2.60 -14.26
C GLU A 46 -7.90 -2.00 -12.92
N LEU A 47 -7.10 -0.95 -12.98
CA LEU A 47 -6.55 -0.24 -11.82
C LEU A 47 -7.68 0.29 -10.90
N ASP A 48 -8.80 0.72 -11.49
CA ASP A 48 -9.98 1.24 -10.78
C ASP A 48 -10.65 0.17 -9.89
N ASN A 49 -10.48 -1.12 -10.20
CA ASN A 49 -11.04 -2.22 -9.41
C ASN A 49 -10.11 -2.66 -8.27
N TRP A 50 -8.89 -2.11 -8.17
CA TRP A 50 -7.91 -2.53 -7.18
C TRP A 50 -8.44 -2.48 -5.73
N ASP A 51 -9.09 -1.37 -5.38
CA ASP A 51 -9.70 -1.15 -4.05
C ASP A 51 -10.88 -2.12 -3.79
N ASP A 52 -11.59 -2.54 -4.83
CA ASP A 52 -12.73 -3.47 -4.74
C ASP A 52 -12.29 -4.93 -4.60
N LEU A 53 -11.10 -5.28 -5.08
CA LEU A 53 -10.57 -6.65 -5.00
C LEU A 53 -10.27 -7.11 -3.57
N GLY A 54 -10.06 -6.18 -2.64
CA GLY A 54 -9.75 -6.49 -1.24
C GLY A 54 -8.45 -7.30 -1.09
N VAL A 55 -7.47 -7.00 -1.94
CA VAL A 55 -6.16 -7.65 -1.93
C VAL A 55 -5.34 -7.19 -0.73
N THR A 56 -4.55 -8.09 -0.16
CA THR A 56 -3.64 -7.78 0.95
C THR A 56 -2.19 -7.91 0.47
N PRO A 57 -1.33 -6.89 0.64
CA PRO A 57 0.09 -7.03 0.35
C PRO A 57 0.70 -8.10 1.26
N ILE A 58 1.51 -9.00 0.67
CA ILE A 58 2.19 -10.07 1.37
C ILE A 58 3.67 -10.10 0.98
N ASP A 59 4.49 -10.68 1.85
CA ASP A 59 5.87 -11.01 1.49
C ASP A 59 5.94 -12.05 0.36
N PRO A 60 6.92 -11.94 -0.55
CA PRO A 60 7.16 -12.94 -1.58
C PRO A 60 7.42 -14.33 -0.94
N PRO A 61 6.92 -15.42 -1.54
CA PRO A 61 7.25 -16.75 -1.05
C PRO A 61 8.76 -17.02 -1.19
N ASP A 62 9.33 -17.72 -0.20
CA ASP A 62 10.77 -18.03 -0.06
C ASP A 62 11.37 -18.68 -1.34
N GLU A 63 10.54 -19.39 -2.11
CA GLU A 63 10.90 -20.03 -3.39
C GLU A 63 10.99 -19.07 -4.58
N TRP A 64 10.38 -17.87 -4.50
CA TRP A 64 10.39 -16.82 -5.53
C TRP A 64 11.31 -15.65 -5.20
N SER A 65 11.75 -15.53 -3.94
CA SER A 65 12.72 -14.54 -3.45
C SER A 65 14.10 -14.59 -4.12
N GLY A 66 14.34 -15.54 -5.05
CA GLY A 66 15.63 -15.75 -5.69
C GLY A 66 15.92 -14.93 -6.95
N SER A 67 14.99 -14.12 -7.47
CA SER A 67 15.20 -13.47 -8.78
C SER A 67 14.86 -11.97 -8.91
N TYR A 68 14.37 -11.29 -7.88
CA TYR A 68 14.26 -9.83 -7.91
C TYR A 68 14.98 -9.26 -6.69
N GLU A 69 16.21 -8.82 -6.92
CA GLU A 69 16.92 -8.01 -5.96
C GLU A 69 16.31 -6.62 -5.92
N ASP A 70 15.98 -6.18 -4.71
CA ASP A 70 16.04 -4.78 -4.27
C ASP A 70 15.06 -3.81 -4.97
N PHE A 71 13.79 -3.91 -4.61
CA PHE A 71 12.91 -2.74 -4.53
C PHE A 71 12.47 -2.59 -3.08
N ASP A 72 13.34 -1.95 -2.30
CA ASP A 72 13.07 -1.37 -0.99
C ASP A 72 11.99 -0.29 -1.15
N ASP A 73 10.72 -0.70 -1.21
CA ASP A 73 9.58 0.22 -1.01
C ASP A 73 9.13 0.10 0.44
N GLU A 74 9.86 0.84 1.27
CA GLU A 74 9.57 1.12 2.67
C GLU A 74 8.33 2.04 2.74
N ASP A 75 7.13 1.51 2.52
CA ASP A 75 5.87 2.19 2.86
C ASP A 75 4.75 1.18 3.22
N ASP A 76 4.92 0.52 4.36
CA ASP A 76 3.83 -0.20 5.03
C ASP A 76 3.53 0.54 6.35
N ASN A 77 2.26 0.89 6.52
CA ASN A 77 1.55 1.29 7.75
C ASN A 77 1.61 2.76 8.20
N GLU A 78 0.65 3.60 7.80
CA GLU A 78 0.02 4.57 8.72
C GLU A 78 -1.45 4.88 8.34
N ASP A 79 -2.39 4.00 8.68
CA ASP A 79 -3.78 4.42 8.87
C ASP A 79 -4.44 3.65 10.03
N GLU A 80 -4.09 4.05 11.25
CA GLU A 80 -4.99 3.92 12.39
C GLU A 80 -5.30 5.32 12.96
N ASP A 81 -6.41 5.87 12.46
CA ASP A 81 -7.26 6.88 13.11
C ASP A 81 -6.97 7.10 14.60
N LYS A 82 -6.53 8.33 14.98
CA LYS A 82 -7.07 9.06 16.16
C LYS A 82 -7.02 10.56 15.92
N GLU A 83 -8.17 11.06 15.49
CA GLU A 83 -8.85 12.30 15.89
C GLU A 83 -8.02 13.40 16.56
N VAL A 84 -8.06 14.56 15.91
CA VAL A 84 -7.69 15.86 16.46
C VAL A 84 -8.56 16.14 17.70
N ASP A 85 -7.94 16.29 18.87
CA ASP A 85 -8.53 17.06 19.97
C ASP A 85 -7.79 18.40 20.04
N ASP A 86 -8.30 19.34 19.27
CA ASP A 86 -7.97 20.75 19.26
C ASP A 86 -8.62 21.45 20.46
N ASP A 87 -8.13 21.22 21.69
CA ASP A 87 -8.35 22.20 22.76
C ASP A 87 -7.37 22.10 23.95
N GLU A 88 -6.93 23.28 24.36
CA GLU A 88 -6.48 23.62 25.73
C GLU A 88 -5.01 23.43 26.15
N PHE A 89 -4.10 24.24 25.60
CA PHE A 89 -3.08 24.90 26.44
C PHE A 89 -3.11 26.42 26.24
N ASN A 90 -3.95 27.04 27.06
CA ASN A 90 -4.12 28.48 27.25
C ASN A 90 -2.80 29.15 27.70
N PHE A 91 -2.01 29.63 26.74
CA PHE A 91 -0.84 30.46 27.05
C PHE A 91 -1.32 31.85 27.49
N ASN A 92 -1.33 32.09 28.80
CA ASN A 92 -1.59 33.41 29.36
C ASN A 92 -0.32 34.27 29.20
N PRO A 93 -0.34 35.35 28.40
CA PRO A 93 0.85 36.19 28.19
C PRO A 93 1.31 36.94 29.45
N ASN A 94 0.58 36.81 30.56
CA ASN A 94 0.94 37.39 31.86
C ASN A 94 1.89 36.50 32.70
N ASP A 95 2.27 35.31 32.22
CA ASP A 95 3.21 34.38 32.92
C ASP A 95 4.69 34.62 32.58
N ILE A 96 5.01 35.61 31.74
CA ILE A 96 6.39 36.01 31.44
C ILE A 96 6.76 37.24 32.27
N GLU A 97 6.75 37.10 33.60
CA GLU A 97 7.41 38.04 34.52
C GLU A 97 8.43 37.31 35.41
N ASP A 98 9.64 37.89 35.42
CA ASP A 98 10.66 37.84 36.48
C ASP A 98 11.66 36.66 36.54
N LYS A 99 12.84 36.85 35.91
CA LYS A 99 14.14 37.01 36.62
C LYS A 99 15.32 37.28 35.70
#